data_AF-A0A2D6ZAV6-F1
#
_entry.id   AF-A0A2D6ZAV6-F1
#
_cell.length_a   1.000
_cell.length_b   1.000
_cell.length_c   1.000
_cell.angle_alpha   90.00
_cell.angle_beta   90.00
_cell.angle_gamma   90.00
#
_symmetry.space_group_name_H-M   'P 1'
#
loop_
_entity.id
_entity.type
_entity.pdbx_description
1 polymer ?
#
loop_
_entity_poly.entity_id
_entity_poly.type
_entity_poly.pdbx_seq_one_letter_code
_entity_poly.pdbx_strand_id
1 'polypeptide(L)'
;MNDKRQRERVNNIDLPFSLYAWTGGYLWARVPGARGKAYLKEYDRPSEVLANVIGGFRGTLSVKVDDVRRLRVGDVVKLEWYNVEGENSSLLRELYGDPARFSTIGSHHWSNPNRALVTQVTKILSLDGDQLQLADPLLIDANRDWKPKLVRWEYLEHVSLSDFTLEFPNGVYIAHHVEEGYNGIYLEGVYDGFVRNIEIINADSGILTDDVANVTLEDITTSGLHRAHYTVHMGSVYNVLAKRVRVENTAEHPLSFNTYAVKSVYKDCEVFSYPILDQHSGANHQNLFDNIRVHLPFLDEDLTYPLFGGGGASYWKPSHGRFSTLYNIEVVTREEPHINNIVTLKGPRDGVQSRLIGIHGTSPLKIQYGPDAHMEQINQKPRYTSLYDLQLKERQK
;
A
#
# COMPACT_ATOMS: atom_id res chain seq x y z
N MET A 1 -26.69 -7.40 7.38
CA MET A 1 -25.36 -7.84 6.92
C MET A 1 -25.27 -7.48 5.44
N ASN A 2 -24.36 -6.54 5.18
CA ASN A 2 -24.12 -5.72 3.99
C ASN A 2 -24.66 -6.22 2.63
N ASP A 3 -25.54 -5.41 2.01
CA ASP A 3 -25.96 -5.48 0.60
C ASP A 3 -24.84 -5.06 -0.37
N LYS A 4 -23.58 -5.37 -0.03
CA LYS A 4 -22.41 -5.06 -0.86
C LYS A 4 -22.31 -6.16 -1.92
N ARG A 5 -22.60 -5.78 -3.16
CA ARG A 5 -22.79 -6.70 -4.30
C ARG A 5 -22.07 -6.17 -5.52
N GLN A 6 -21.51 -7.09 -6.31
CA GLN A 6 -20.93 -6.80 -7.61
C GLN A 6 -22.08 -6.73 -8.59
N ARG A 7 -22.21 -5.57 -9.24
CA ARG A 7 -23.32 -5.27 -10.15
C ARG A 7 -22.75 -4.83 -11.49
N GLU A 8 -22.80 -5.71 -12.47
CA GLU A 8 -22.37 -5.44 -13.84
C GLU A 8 -23.51 -5.76 -14.81
N ARG A 9 -24.28 -4.74 -15.16
CA ARG A 9 -25.48 -4.91 -16.00
C ARG A 9 -25.15 -5.53 -17.37
N VAL A 10 -24.02 -5.15 -17.96
CA VAL A 10 -23.59 -5.62 -19.29
C VAL A 10 -23.29 -7.12 -19.28
N ASN A 11 -22.76 -7.63 -18.17
CA ASN A 11 -22.36 -9.02 -18.00
C ASN A 11 -23.41 -9.86 -17.24
N ASN A 12 -24.58 -9.26 -16.93
CA ASN A 12 -25.65 -9.87 -16.13
C ASN A 12 -25.18 -10.37 -14.75
N ILE A 13 -24.33 -9.59 -14.07
CA ILE A 13 -23.81 -9.93 -12.76
C ILE A 13 -24.54 -9.12 -11.70
N ASP A 14 -25.14 -9.84 -10.75
CA ASP A 14 -25.62 -9.31 -9.48
C ASP A 14 -25.34 -10.36 -8.41
N LEU A 15 -24.13 -10.33 -7.85
CA LEU A 15 -23.61 -11.34 -6.92
C LEU A 15 -23.12 -10.67 -5.63
N PRO A 16 -23.25 -11.33 -4.46
CA PRO A 16 -22.65 -10.84 -3.24
C PRO A 16 -21.13 -10.80 -3.36
N PHE A 17 -20.50 -9.80 -2.74
CA PHE A 17 -19.04 -9.77 -2.64
C PHE A 17 -18.54 -11.00 -1.86
N SER A 18 -17.49 -11.62 -2.38
CA SER A 18 -16.73 -12.66 -1.68
C SER A 18 -16.03 -12.07 -0.46
N LEU A 19 -16.08 -12.78 0.66
CA LEU A 19 -15.28 -12.42 1.85
C LEU A 19 -13.78 -12.63 1.59
N TYR A 20 -13.44 -13.49 0.63
CA TYR A 20 -12.07 -13.81 0.26
C TYR A 20 -11.44 -12.80 -0.69
N ALA A 21 -12.21 -11.84 -1.22
CA ALA A 21 -11.71 -10.81 -2.12
C ALA A 21 -10.60 -9.94 -1.48
N TRP A 22 -10.51 -9.89 -0.15
CA TRP A 22 -9.50 -9.11 0.58
C TRP A 22 -8.91 -9.82 1.80
N THR A 23 -9.34 -11.05 2.11
CA THR A 23 -8.99 -11.73 3.37
C THR A 23 -8.84 -13.22 3.19
N GLY A 24 -8.17 -13.87 4.13
CA GLY A 24 -8.00 -15.32 4.15
C GLY A 24 -6.91 -15.78 3.18
N GLY A 25 -6.27 -16.89 3.53
CA GLY A 25 -5.26 -17.56 2.73
C GLY A 25 -5.17 -19.02 3.11
N TYR A 26 -4.71 -19.87 2.20
CA TYR A 26 -4.44 -21.28 2.47
C TYR A 26 -3.39 -21.41 3.59
N LEU A 27 -2.36 -20.56 3.55
CA LEU A 27 -1.46 -20.30 4.68
C LEU A 27 -1.85 -18.97 5.32
N TRP A 28 -2.30 -19.02 6.58
CA TRP A 28 -2.72 -17.83 7.31
C TRP A 28 -1.93 -17.69 8.61
N ALA A 29 -1.04 -16.70 8.66
CA ALA A 29 -0.34 -16.30 9.89
C ALA A 29 -1.17 -15.24 10.62
N ARG A 30 -1.59 -15.54 11.85
CA ARG A 30 -2.33 -14.61 12.71
C ARG A 30 -2.14 -14.91 14.18
N VAL A 31 -2.23 -13.86 15.00
CA VAL A 31 -2.36 -14.03 16.46
C VAL A 31 -3.68 -14.78 16.75
N PRO A 32 -3.65 -15.90 17.49
CA PRO A 32 -4.86 -16.66 17.82
C PRO A 32 -5.91 -15.80 18.54
N GLY A 33 -7.14 -15.79 18.02
CA GLY A 33 -8.26 -15.02 18.59
C GLY A 33 -8.21 -13.50 18.37
N ALA A 34 -7.11 -12.97 17.83
CA ALA A 34 -7.03 -11.58 17.40
C ALA A 34 -7.89 -11.33 16.15
N ARG A 35 -8.23 -10.06 15.93
CA ARG A 35 -8.85 -9.57 14.69
C ARG A 35 -8.07 -8.34 14.26
N GLY A 36 -7.41 -8.39 13.11
CA GLY A 36 -6.62 -7.28 12.57
C GLY A 36 -7.47 -6.03 12.33
N LYS A 37 -8.63 -6.19 11.68
CA LYS A 37 -9.62 -5.11 11.51
C LYS A 37 -11.06 -5.56 11.73
N ALA A 38 -11.79 -4.76 12.49
CA ALA A 38 -13.24 -4.88 12.62
C ALA A 38 -13.97 -4.06 11.56
N TYR A 39 -14.42 -4.73 10.49
CA TYR A 39 -15.26 -4.12 9.47
C TYR A 39 -16.67 -3.77 9.96
N LEU A 40 -17.12 -4.38 11.05
CA LEU A 40 -18.42 -4.11 11.67
C LEU A 40 -18.21 -3.52 13.06
N LYS A 41 -19.00 -2.50 13.38
CA LYS A 41 -18.88 -1.69 14.60
C LYS A 41 -19.02 -2.52 15.87
N GLU A 42 -19.89 -3.54 15.86
CA GLU A 42 -20.11 -4.44 17.00
C GLU A 42 -18.91 -5.33 17.33
N TYR A 43 -17.95 -5.49 16.40
CA TYR A 43 -16.72 -6.24 16.62
C TYR A 43 -15.51 -5.34 16.85
N ASP A 44 -15.71 -4.03 16.85
CA ASP A 44 -14.64 -3.05 17.07
C ASP A 44 -14.18 -3.10 18.51
N ARG A 45 -12.86 -3.21 18.71
CA ARG A 45 -12.23 -3.26 20.04
C ARG A 45 -11.38 -2.01 20.21
N PRO A 46 -11.52 -1.26 21.31
CA PRO A 46 -10.67 -0.10 21.54
C PRO A 46 -9.21 -0.55 21.73
N SER A 47 -8.28 0.17 21.13
CA SER A 47 -6.84 -0.04 21.35
C SER A 47 -6.45 0.23 22.80
N GLU A 48 -5.56 -0.58 23.36
CA GLU A 48 -5.00 -0.32 24.69
C GLU A 48 -3.97 0.82 24.60
N VAL A 49 -4.37 2.01 25.07
CA VAL A 49 -3.49 3.18 25.11
C VAL A 49 -2.42 2.98 26.19
N LEU A 50 -1.16 3.13 25.77
CA LEU A 50 0.01 3.06 26.64
C LEU A 50 0.42 4.46 27.11
N ALA A 51 0.38 5.45 26.21
CA ALA A 51 0.68 6.85 26.50
C ALA A 51 0.08 7.79 25.43
N ASN A 52 -0.20 9.04 25.78
CA ASN A 52 -0.48 10.08 24.77
C ASN A 52 0.84 10.68 24.30
N VAL A 53 0.98 10.87 22.99
CA VAL A 53 2.11 11.61 22.43
C VAL A 53 1.75 13.09 22.47
N ILE A 54 2.63 13.88 23.07
CA ILE A 54 2.41 15.31 23.31
C ILE A 54 3.32 16.23 22.51
N GLY A 55 4.26 15.68 21.74
CA GLY A 55 5.09 16.43 20.81
C GLY A 55 6.07 15.54 20.03
N GLY A 56 6.53 16.04 18.89
CA GLY A 56 7.42 15.37 17.95
C GLY A 56 7.23 15.95 16.55
N PHE A 57 8.29 15.99 15.74
CA PHE A 57 8.28 16.60 14.42
C PHE A 57 8.57 15.56 13.34
N ARG A 58 7.95 15.69 12.18
CA ARG A 58 8.24 14.84 11.02
C ARG A 58 9.75 14.80 10.76
N GLY A 59 10.27 13.60 10.52
CA GLY A 59 11.68 13.35 10.26
C GLY A 59 12.53 13.16 11.51
N THR A 60 12.03 13.47 12.72
CA THR A 60 12.76 13.20 13.96
C THR A 60 12.56 11.76 14.43
N LEU A 61 13.55 11.22 15.12
CA LEU A 61 13.52 9.90 15.74
C LEU A 61 13.09 9.95 17.21
N SER A 62 12.48 11.05 17.66
CA SER A 62 12.10 11.23 19.05
C SER A 62 10.70 11.80 19.19
N VAL A 63 10.00 11.34 20.21
CA VAL A 63 8.70 11.88 20.64
C VAL A 63 8.68 12.16 22.12
N LYS A 64 7.82 13.09 22.53
CA LYS A 64 7.54 13.38 23.92
C LYS A 64 6.19 12.77 24.29
N VAL A 65 6.11 12.10 25.44
CA VAL A 65 4.87 11.49 25.95
C VAL A 65 4.44 12.09 27.30
N ASP A 66 3.19 11.89 27.70
CA ASP A 66 2.68 12.34 29.00
C ASP A 66 2.92 11.34 30.14
N ASP A 67 3.04 10.05 29.82
CA ASP A 67 3.26 8.97 30.77
C ASP A 67 4.15 7.87 30.18
N VAL A 68 5.16 7.44 30.92
CA VAL A 68 6.09 6.38 30.52
C VAL A 68 5.89 5.08 31.30
N ARG A 69 5.01 5.04 32.30
CA ARG A 69 4.88 3.90 33.25
C ARG A 69 4.52 2.57 32.59
N ARG A 70 3.89 2.61 31.41
CA ARG A 70 3.46 1.42 30.65
C ARG A 70 4.34 1.14 29.42
N LEU A 71 5.45 1.87 29.28
CA LEU A 71 6.38 1.77 28.16
C LEU A 71 7.72 1.19 28.63
N ARG A 72 8.38 0.41 27.77
CA ARG A 72 9.72 -0.12 28.01
C ARG A 72 10.58 -0.02 26.75
N VAL A 73 11.89 0.09 26.96
CA VAL A 73 12.88 -0.11 25.89
C VAL A 73 12.67 -1.50 25.28
N GLY A 74 12.65 -1.56 23.95
CA GLY A 74 12.42 -2.78 23.19
C GLY A 74 10.96 -3.03 22.82
N ASP A 75 9.99 -2.34 23.45
CA ASP A 75 8.58 -2.49 23.06
C ASP A 75 8.39 -2.04 21.61
N VAL A 76 7.67 -2.85 20.83
CA VAL A 76 7.16 -2.50 19.50
C VAL A 76 5.72 -2.04 19.68
N VAL A 77 5.44 -0.81 19.25
CA VAL A 77 4.17 -0.12 19.50
C VAL A 77 3.62 0.48 18.22
N LYS A 78 2.31 0.70 18.19
CA LYS A 78 1.67 1.53 17.17
C LYS A 78 1.58 2.96 17.68
N LEU A 79 2.06 3.90 16.87
CA LEU A 79 1.78 5.32 16.98
C LEU A 79 0.61 5.65 16.05
N GLU A 80 -0.50 6.06 16.63
CA GLU A 80 -1.78 6.29 15.94
C GLU A 80 -2.18 7.76 16.01
N TRP A 81 -2.64 8.34 14.90
CA TRP A 81 -3.23 9.68 14.83
C TRP A 81 -4.70 9.61 14.45
N TYR A 82 -5.50 10.44 15.09
CA TYR A 82 -6.95 10.42 15.02
C TYR A 82 -7.50 11.72 14.42
N ASN A 83 -8.44 11.59 13.50
CA ASN A 83 -9.20 12.74 13.01
C ASN A 83 -10.41 12.98 13.92
N VAL A 84 -10.23 13.80 14.95
CA VAL A 84 -11.31 14.16 15.89
C VAL A 84 -12.11 15.41 15.48
N GLU A 85 -11.59 16.19 14.53
CA GLU A 85 -12.20 17.47 14.08
C GLU A 85 -13.10 17.31 12.84
N GLY A 86 -13.17 16.10 12.29
CA GLY A 86 -14.04 15.77 11.17
C GLY A 86 -13.49 16.25 9.82
N GLU A 87 -14.39 16.63 8.91
CA GLU A 87 -14.09 16.91 7.49
C GLU A 87 -13.11 18.07 7.29
N ASN A 88 -13.06 19.00 8.24
CA ASN A 88 -12.21 20.19 8.16
C ASN A 88 -10.87 20.04 8.89
N SER A 89 -10.56 18.85 9.40
CA SER A 89 -9.37 18.63 10.24
C SER A 89 -8.07 19.00 9.55
N SER A 90 -7.17 19.60 10.34
CA SER A 90 -5.80 19.86 9.90
C SER A 90 -5.02 18.57 9.57
N LEU A 91 -5.40 17.41 10.14
CA LEU A 91 -4.81 16.11 9.79
C LEU A 91 -5.10 15.73 8.32
N LEU A 92 -6.29 16.07 7.82
CA LEU A 92 -6.63 15.79 6.42
C LEU A 92 -5.81 16.65 5.46
N ARG A 93 -5.55 17.91 5.81
CA ARG A 93 -4.64 18.79 5.05
C ARG A 93 -3.20 18.28 5.13
N GLU A 94 -2.81 17.70 6.26
CA GLU A 94 -1.52 17.05 6.40
C GLU A 94 -1.40 15.77 5.55
N LEU A 95 -2.49 15.04 5.31
CA LEU A 95 -2.43 13.85 4.46
C LEU A 95 -2.57 14.14 2.97
N TYR A 96 -3.36 15.13 2.60
CA TYR A 96 -3.79 15.36 1.22
C TYR A 96 -3.47 16.74 0.67
N GLY A 97 -2.84 17.63 1.45
CA GLY A 97 -2.52 18.98 1.02
C GLY A 97 -3.74 19.89 0.95
N ASP A 98 -3.75 20.79 -0.04
CA ASP A 98 -4.82 21.78 -0.22
C ASP A 98 -6.10 21.12 -0.77
N PRO A 99 -7.21 21.09 -0.01
CA PRO A 99 -8.45 20.46 -0.45
C PRO A 99 -9.08 21.13 -1.68
N ALA A 100 -8.69 22.36 -2.04
CA ALA A 100 -9.17 23.00 -3.25
C ALA A 100 -8.59 22.40 -4.55
N ARG A 101 -7.58 21.51 -4.45
CA ARG A 101 -6.85 20.95 -5.60
C ARG A 101 -7.39 19.61 -6.10
N PHE A 102 -8.25 18.96 -5.35
CA PHE A 102 -8.86 17.69 -5.71
C PHE A 102 -10.33 17.69 -5.33
N SER A 103 -11.04 16.62 -5.66
CA SER A 103 -12.50 16.54 -5.58
C SER A 103 -13.03 16.67 -4.14
N THR A 104 -13.19 15.55 -3.44
CA THR A 104 -13.77 15.51 -2.10
C THR A 104 -13.10 14.38 -1.33
N ILE A 105 -12.79 14.63 -0.07
CA ILE A 105 -12.28 13.59 0.82
C ILE A 105 -13.46 12.69 1.21
N GLY A 106 -13.35 11.40 0.89
CA GLY A 106 -14.36 10.41 1.21
C GLY A 106 -14.62 10.32 2.71
N SER A 107 -15.87 10.06 3.08
CA SER A 107 -16.35 10.17 4.46
C SER A 107 -15.61 9.31 5.48
N HIS A 108 -15.03 8.18 5.08
CA HIS A 108 -14.33 7.30 6.01
C HIS A 108 -13.06 7.90 6.62
N HIS A 109 -12.54 9.02 6.10
CA HIS A 109 -11.41 9.72 6.70
C HIS A 109 -11.81 10.64 7.86
N TRP A 110 -13.10 10.92 8.05
CA TRP A 110 -13.57 11.88 9.05
C TRP A 110 -14.81 11.46 9.83
N SER A 111 -15.54 10.43 9.38
CA SER A 111 -16.76 9.98 10.04
C SER A 111 -16.50 9.09 11.28
N ASN A 112 -15.26 8.68 11.51
CA ASN A 112 -14.88 7.73 12.56
C ASN A 112 -13.79 8.30 13.48
N PRO A 113 -14.10 9.28 14.35
CA PRO A 113 -13.10 9.95 15.19
C PRO A 113 -12.41 9.05 16.23
N ASN A 114 -12.98 7.88 16.49
CA ASN A 114 -12.44 6.89 17.43
C ASN A 114 -11.53 5.86 16.76
N ARG A 115 -11.32 5.93 15.44
CA ARG A 115 -10.39 5.06 14.72
C ARG A 115 -9.20 5.88 14.24
N ALA A 116 -8.01 5.33 14.39
CA ALA A 116 -6.80 5.94 13.86
C ALA A 116 -6.93 6.07 12.34
N LEU A 117 -6.65 7.27 11.81
CA LEU A 117 -6.58 7.52 10.38
C LEU A 117 -5.18 7.21 9.82
N VAL A 118 -4.16 7.46 10.63
CA VAL A 118 -2.76 7.20 10.33
C VAL A 118 -2.19 6.33 11.42
N THR A 119 -1.44 5.30 11.02
CA THR A 119 -0.72 4.41 11.93
C THR A 119 0.71 4.27 11.46
N GLN A 120 1.64 4.37 12.41
CA GLN A 120 3.06 4.06 12.26
C GLN A 120 3.42 2.98 13.28
N VAL A 121 4.20 1.98 12.88
CA VAL A 121 4.76 1.00 13.82
C VAL A 121 6.21 1.38 14.09
N THR A 122 6.65 1.28 15.34
CA THR A 122 8.06 1.52 15.68
C THR A 122 8.47 0.83 16.98
N LYS A 123 9.77 0.69 17.19
CA LYS A 123 10.38 0.15 18.41
C LYS A 123 10.92 1.29 19.28
N ILE A 124 10.70 1.21 20.59
CA ILE A 124 11.26 2.14 21.58
C ILE A 124 12.72 1.77 21.82
N LEU A 125 13.66 2.67 21.49
CA LEU A 125 15.10 2.43 21.63
C LEU A 125 15.66 2.93 22.97
N SER A 126 15.13 4.03 23.51
CA SER A 126 15.52 4.54 24.82
C SER A 126 14.41 5.39 25.44
N LEU A 127 14.46 5.54 26.76
CA LEU A 127 13.66 6.49 27.52
C LEU A 127 14.59 7.40 28.32
N ASP A 128 14.43 8.71 28.17
CA ASP A 128 15.06 9.74 28.99
C ASP A 128 13.98 10.68 29.52
N GLY A 129 13.60 10.51 30.79
CA GLY A 129 12.44 11.19 31.36
C GLY A 129 11.15 10.87 30.58
N ASP A 130 10.56 11.89 29.97
CA ASP A 130 9.34 11.82 29.15
C ASP A 130 9.62 11.82 27.63
N GLN A 131 10.89 11.72 27.24
CA GLN A 131 11.34 11.66 25.85
C GLN A 131 11.69 10.23 25.46
N LEU A 132 11.06 9.76 24.38
CA LEU A 132 11.31 8.44 23.79
C LEU A 132 12.15 8.60 22.54
N GLN A 133 13.16 7.75 22.38
CA GLN A 133 13.82 7.52 21.10
C GLN A 133 13.11 6.37 20.37
N LEU A 134 12.78 6.57 19.10
CA LEU A 134 12.12 5.63 18.21
C LEU A 134 13.11 5.05 17.20
N ALA A 135 12.85 3.83 16.72
CA ALA A 135 13.63 3.21 15.66
C ALA A 135 13.34 3.80 14.27
N ASP A 136 12.19 4.46 14.11
CA ASP A 136 11.72 5.01 12.84
C ASP A 136 11.47 6.51 12.97
N PRO A 137 11.83 7.31 11.94
CA PRO A 137 11.51 8.73 11.95
C PRO A 137 9.99 8.89 11.86
N LEU A 138 9.46 9.94 12.48
CA LEU A 138 8.06 10.32 12.34
C LEU A 138 7.74 10.67 10.88
N LEU A 139 6.68 10.07 10.34
CA LEU A 139 6.23 10.37 8.97
C LEU A 139 5.39 11.65 8.88
N ILE A 140 4.74 12.04 9.97
CA ILE A 140 4.00 13.30 10.14
C ILE A 140 4.24 13.83 11.55
N ASP A 141 3.95 15.11 11.78
CA ASP A 141 4.11 15.70 13.10
C ASP A 141 3.22 15.00 14.15
N ALA A 142 3.68 14.94 15.40
CA ALA A 142 2.86 14.50 16.52
C ALA A 142 2.06 15.68 17.10
N ASN A 143 1.23 16.30 16.26
CA ASN A 143 0.40 17.43 16.66
C ASN A 143 -0.72 16.99 17.62
N ARG A 144 -0.83 17.66 18.78
CA ARG A 144 -1.82 17.40 19.85
C ARG A 144 -3.28 17.53 19.39
N ASP A 145 -3.55 18.27 18.31
CA ASP A 145 -4.89 18.39 17.73
C ASP A 145 -5.35 17.05 17.12
N TRP A 146 -4.40 16.22 16.68
CA TRP A 146 -4.65 14.91 16.05
C TRP A 146 -4.64 13.76 17.07
N LYS A 147 -4.62 14.09 18.36
CA LYS A 147 -4.65 13.15 19.50
C LYS A 147 -3.73 11.92 19.32
N PRO A 148 -2.44 12.11 18.99
CA PRO A 148 -1.55 10.99 18.73
C PRO A 148 -1.33 10.16 19.99
N LYS A 149 -1.33 8.83 19.86
CA LYS A 149 -1.23 7.87 20.97
C LYS A 149 -0.27 6.75 20.63
N LEU A 150 0.49 6.32 21.63
CA LEU A 150 1.14 5.01 21.59
C LEU A 150 0.16 3.98 22.14
N VAL A 151 -0.11 2.94 21.35
CA VAL A 151 -1.01 1.86 21.72
C VAL A 151 -0.30 0.52 21.65
N ARG A 152 -0.75 -0.43 22.47
CA ARG A 152 -0.29 -1.81 22.41
C ARG A 152 -0.67 -2.41 21.06
N TRP A 153 0.25 -3.14 20.47
CA TRP A 153 0.00 -3.96 19.31
C TRP A 153 0.17 -5.43 19.66
N GLU A 154 -0.83 -6.24 19.35
CA GLU A 154 -0.71 -7.71 19.40
C GLU A 154 -0.22 -8.20 18.04
N TYR A 155 0.93 -8.87 18.03
CA TYR A 155 1.56 -9.35 16.80
C TYR A 155 2.29 -10.68 17.02
N LEU A 156 2.50 -11.39 15.92
CA LEU A 156 3.50 -12.45 15.81
C LEU A 156 4.82 -11.86 15.36
N GLU A 157 5.93 -12.37 15.89
CA GLU A 157 7.27 -12.00 15.45
C GLU A 157 8.00 -13.17 14.80
N HIS A 158 8.94 -12.88 13.90
CA HIS A 158 9.80 -13.87 13.24
C HIS A 158 9.02 -14.94 12.44
N VAL A 159 7.90 -14.54 11.84
CA VAL A 159 7.15 -15.40 10.93
C VAL A 159 7.83 -15.41 9.57
N SER A 160 8.26 -16.59 9.13
CA SER A 160 8.92 -16.77 7.86
C SER A 160 8.36 -17.95 7.07
N LEU A 161 8.15 -17.74 5.76
CA LEU A 161 7.71 -18.74 4.79
C LEU A 161 8.68 -18.72 3.62
N SER A 162 9.26 -19.86 3.24
CA SER A 162 10.12 -19.88 2.06
C SER A 162 10.21 -21.20 1.33
N ASP A 163 10.60 -21.10 0.06
CA ASP A 163 11.09 -22.20 -0.77
C ASP A 163 10.01 -23.26 -1.09
N PHE A 164 8.85 -22.81 -1.57
CA PHE A 164 7.76 -23.68 -2.01
C PHE A 164 6.89 -23.07 -3.13
N THR A 165 6.11 -23.92 -3.78
CA THR A 165 5.09 -23.53 -4.76
C THR A 165 3.69 -23.76 -4.18
N LEU A 166 2.78 -22.81 -4.41
CA LEU A 166 1.34 -22.96 -4.19
C LEU A 166 0.65 -23.02 -5.55
N GLU A 167 -0.01 -24.13 -5.83
CA GLU A 167 -0.77 -24.30 -7.07
C GLU A 167 -2.23 -24.56 -6.75
N PHE A 168 -3.10 -23.75 -7.35
CA PHE A 168 -4.54 -23.87 -7.24
C PHE A 168 -5.15 -24.37 -8.56
N PRO A 169 -6.37 -24.95 -8.53
CA PRO A 169 -7.13 -25.19 -9.75
C PRO A 169 -7.31 -23.90 -10.55
N ASN A 170 -7.30 -24.00 -11.88
CA ASN A 170 -7.66 -22.87 -12.73
C ASN A 170 -9.18 -22.62 -12.65
N GLY A 171 -9.60 -21.86 -11.64
CA GLY A 171 -10.99 -21.46 -11.41
C GLY A 171 -11.52 -20.54 -12.51
N VAL A 172 -12.85 -20.47 -12.62
CA VAL A 172 -13.51 -19.57 -13.58
C VAL A 172 -13.48 -18.14 -13.01
N TYR A 173 -12.85 -17.21 -13.72
CA TYR A 173 -13.03 -15.79 -13.41
C TYR A 173 -14.46 -15.36 -13.78
N ILE A 174 -15.24 -14.94 -12.78
CA ILE A 174 -16.63 -14.48 -12.97
C ILE A 174 -16.65 -12.96 -13.10
N ALA A 175 -16.16 -12.25 -12.09
CA ALA A 175 -16.04 -10.79 -12.05
C ALA A 175 -15.17 -10.34 -10.87
N HIS A 176 -14.93 -9.03 -10.79
CA HIS A 176 -14.27 -8.41 -9.65
C HIS A 176 -15.07 -8.60 -8.35
N HIS A 177 -14.38 -8.91 -7.25
CA HIS A 177 -14.92 -9.10 -5.90
C HIS A 177 -15.79 -10.34 -5.68
N VAL A 178 -15.84 -11.29 -6.62
CA VAL A 178 -16.65 -12.52 -6.52
C VAL A 178 -15.79 -13.78 -6.59
N GLU A 179 -14.53 -13.65 -6.17
CA GLU A 179 -13.51 -14.70 -6.19
C GLU A 179 -13.89 -15.91 -5.30
N GLU A 180 -13.48 -17.11 -5.70
CA GLU A 180 -13.81 -18.37 -5.00
C GLU A 180 -13.04 -18.52 -3.68
N GLY A 181 -11.90 -17.85 -3.56
CA GLY A 181 -11.07 -17.78 -2.35
C GLY A 181 -9.82 -18.64 -2.40
N TYR A 182 -9.29 -18.93 -3.58
CA TYR A 182 -7.99 -19.54 -3.81
C TYR A 182 -6.86 -18.55 -3.53
N ASN A 183 -6.81 -18.07 -2.28
CA ASN A 183 -5.79 -17.16 -1.80
C ASN A 183 -4.60 -17.95 -1.24
N GLY A 184 -3.38 -17.59 -1.63
CA GLY A 184 -2.16 -18.27 -1.22
C GLY A 184 -1.81 -18.04 0.25
N ILE A 185 -1.26 -16.87 0.54
CA ILE A 185 -0.74 -16.50 1.86
C ILE A 185 -1.50 -15.28 2.39
N TYR A 186 -1.92 -15.32 3.64
CA TYR A 186 -2.44 -14.16 4.36
C TYR A 186 -1.66 -13.91 5.64
N LEU A 187 -0.98 -12.76 5.70
CA LEU A 187 -0.26 -12.31 6.89
C LEU A 187 -1.12 -11.29 7.64
N GLU A 188 -1.51 -11.61 8.87
CA GLU A 188 -2.33 -10.76 9.73
C GLU A 188 -1.64 -10.55 11.09
N GLY A 189 -1.29 -9.31 11.44
CA GLY A 189 -0.65 -9.03 12.74
C GLY A 189 0.76 -9.60 12.83
N VAL A 190 1.64 -9.29 11.88
CA VAL A 190 3.02 -9.81 11.82
C VAL A 190 4.02 -8.66 11.88
N TYR A 191 5.02 -8.78 12.75
CA TYR A 191 6.18 -7.89 12.84
C TYR A 191 7.47 -8.66 12.57
N ASP A 192 8.38 -8.12 11.76
CA ASP A 192 9.73 -8.66 11.57
C ASP A 192 9.76 -10.13 11.05
N GLY A 193 9.74 -10.29 9.74
CA GLY A 193 9.66 -11.61 9.11
C GLY A 193 9.87 -11.55 7.59
N PHE A 194 9.76 -12.69 6.91
CA PHE A 194 9.85 -12.72 5.46
C PHE A 194 9.00 -13.79 4.77
N VAL A 195 8.55 -13.49 3.56
CA VAL A 195 8.08 -14.50 2.60
C VAL A 195 9.03 -14.49 1.42
N ARG A 196 9.63 -15.63 1.09
CA ARG A 196 10.70 -15.67 0.10
C ARG A 196 10.64 -16.85 -0.84
N ASN A 197 10.97 -16.62 -2.11
CA ASN A 197 11.19 -17.67 -3.10
C ASN A 197 9.96 -18.57 -3.21
N ILE A 198 8.82 -17.94 -3.51
CA ILE A 198 7.52 -18.59 -3.63
C ILE A 198 7.01 -18.43 -5.05
N GLU A 199 6.59 -19.54 -5.66
CA GLU A 199 5.81 -19.54 -6.88
C GLU A 199 4.33 -19.75 -6.55
N ILE A 200 3.45 -18.94 -7.14
CA ILE A 200 2.01 -19.00 -6.91
C ILE A 200 1.29 -19.12 -8.26
N ILE A 201 0.63 -20.25 -8.47
CA ILE A 201 0.01 -20.61 -9.75
C ILE A 201 -1.51 -20.63 -9.59
N ASN A 202 -2.20 -19.91 -10.47
CA ASN A 202 -3.66 -19.83 -10.56
C ASN A 202 -4.40 -19.34 -9.29
N ALA A 203 -3.76 -18.54 -8.44
CA ALA A 203 -4.42 -18.00 -7.24
C ALA A 203 -5.37 -16.83 -7.56
N ASP A 204 -6.47 -16.73 -6.81
CA ASP A 204 -7.32 -15.53 -6.74
C ASP A 204 -6.53 -14.36 -6.13
N SER A 205 -5.83 -14.63 -5.02
CA SER A 205 -4.86 -13.69 -4.43
C SER A 205 -3.56 -14.39 -4.06
N GLY A 206 -2.40 -13.86 -4.45
CA GLY A 206 -1.11 -14.48 -4.11
C GLY A 206 -0.75 -14.31 -2.64
N ILE A 207 -0.39 -13.09 -2.24
CA ILE A 207 -0.06 -12.71 -0.87
C ILE A 207 -0.92 -11.51 -0.48
N LEU A 208 -1.70 -11.68 0.59
CA LEU A 208 -2.46 -10.63 1.25
C LEU A 208 -1.77 -10.26 2.57
N THR A 209 -1.91 -9.00 2.97
CA THR A 209 -1.41 -8.48 4.25
C THR A 209 -2.49 -7.66 4.93
N ASP A 210 -2.57 -7.75 6.25
CA ASP A 210 -3.31 -6.81 7.09
C ASP A 210 -2.60 -6.66 8.43
N ASP A 211 -2.39 -5.43 8.88
CA ASP A 211 -1.69 -5.13 10.13
C ASP A 211 -0.29 -5.75 10.19
N VAL A 212 0.56 -5.46 9.20
CA VAL A 212 1.91 -6.03 9.07
C VAL A 212 2.96 -4.93 9.08
N ALA A 213 4.08 -5.13 9.78
CA ALA A 213 5.17 -4.18 9.76
C ALA A 213 6.57 -4.81 9.73
N ASN A 214 7.51 -4.12 9.08
CA ASN A 214 8.91 -4.57 8.98
C ASN A 214 9.08 -5.98 8.38
N VAL A 215 8.28 -6.33 7.36
CA VAL A 215 8.33 -7.63 6.67
C VAL A 215 8.91 -7.47 5.27
N THR A 216 9.70 -8.46 4.84
CA THR A 216 10.22 -8.55 3.46
C THR A 216 9.49 -9.64 2.67
N LEU A 217 8.94 -9.28 1.51
CA LEU A 217 8.39 -10.21 0.53
C LEU A 217 9.38 -10.25 -0.66
N GLU A 218 10.10 -11.33 -0.88
CA GLU A 218 11.13 -11.33 -1.93
C GLU A 218 11.08 -12.56 -2.83
N ASP A 219 11.43 -12.40 -4.11
CA ASP A 219 11.47 -13.51 -5.07
C ASP A 219 10.11 -14.23 -5.17
N ILE A 220 9.07 -13.45 -5.47
CA ILE A 220 7.70 -13.97 -5.59
C ILE A 220 7.32 -13.98 -7.07
N THR A 221 6.95 -15.14 -7.59
CA THR A 221 6.45 -15.27 -8.96
C THR A 221 4.98 -15.65 -8.94
N THR A 222 4.13 -14.91 -9.66
CA THR A 222 2.73 -15.31 -9.89
C THR A 222 2.53 -15.67 -11.35
N SER A 223 1.93 -16.82 -11.60
CA SER A 223 1.78 -17.39 -12.94
C SER A 223 0.47 -18.18 -13.09
N GLY A 224 0.26 -18.77 -14.27
CA GLY A 224 -0.94 -19.53 -14.60
C GLY A 224 -1.94 -18.79 -15.49
N LEU A 225 -3.01 -19.50 -15.87
CA LEU A 225 -4.05 -19.01 -16.77
C LEU A 225 -5.13 -18.19 -16.05
N HIS A 226 -5.25 -18.36 -14.73
CA HIS A 226 -6.25 -17.67 -13.93
C HIS A 226 -5.91 -16.17 -13.78
N ARG A 227 -6.95 -15.33 -13.89
CA ARG A 227 -6.82 -13.89 -13.66
C ARG A 227 -6.94 -13.60 -12.17
N ALA A 228 -5.82 -13.24 -11.55
CA ALA A 228 -5.80 -12.93 -10.12
C ALA A 228 -6.51 -11.60 -9.82
N HIS A 229 -7.14 -11.50 -8.66
CA HIS A 229 -7.52 -10.22 -8.07
C HIS A 229 -6.25 -9.49 -7.61
N TYR A 230 -5.50 -10.07 -6.67
CA TYR A 230 -4.22 -9.52 -6.19
C TYR A 230 -3.07 -10.49 -6.43
N THR A 231 -1.90 -10.00 -6.81
CA THR A 231 -0.68 -10.83 -6.81
C THR A 231 -0.01 -10.69 -5.44
N VAL A 232 0.72 -9.60 -5.21
CA VAL A 232 1.21 -9.16 -3.91
C VAL A 232 0.43 -7.90 -3.55
N HIS A 233 -0.35 -7.99 -2.47
CA HIS A 233 -1.15 -6.90 -1.93
C HIS A 233 -0.54 -6.44 -0.61
N MET A 234 -0.31 -5.12 -0.51
CA MET A 234 0.13 -4.47 0.72
C MET A 234 -0.99 -3.61 1.28
N GLY A 235 -1.83 -4.14 2.16
CA GLY A 235 -2.86 -3.39 2.89
C GLY A 235 -2.55 -3.32 4.38
N SER A 236 -2.83 -2.17 5.00
CA SER A 236 -2.57 -1.93 6.43
C SER A 236 -1.14 -2.28 6.85
N VAL A 237 -0.17 -1.83 6.07
CA VAL A 237 1.24 -2.14 6.30
C VAL A 237 2.06 -0.92 6.68
N TYR A 238 3.13 -1.13 7.43
CA TYR A 238 4.14 -0.13 7.70
C TYR A 238 5.55 -0.68 7.44
N ASN A 239 6.35 -0.02 6.60
CA ASN A 239 7.74 -0.41 6.35
C ASN A 239 7.88 -1.85 5.80
N VAL A 240 7.03 -2.23 4.85
CA VAL A 240 7.12 -3.53 4.15
C VAL A 240 7.87 -3.36 2.84
N LEU A 241 8.78 -4.29 2.54
CA LEU A 241 9.54 -4.32 1.30
C LEU A 241 9.13 -5.53 0.48
N ALA A 242 8.46 -5.33 -0.65
CA ALA A 242 8.38 -6.33 -1.70
C ALA A 242 9.48 -6.09 -2.71
N LYS A 243 10.29 -7.11 -3.03
CA LYS A 243 11.32 -6.97 -4.06
C LYS A 243 11.41 -8.18 -4.96
N ARG A 244 11.72 -7.97 -6.24
CA ARG A 244 11.78 -9.03 -7.25
C ARG A 244 10.48 -9.82 -7.33
N VAL A 245 9.35 -9.10 -7.33
CA VAL A 245 8.04 -9.66 -7.65
C VAL A 245 7.92 -9.74 -9.17
N ARG A 246 7.60 -10.93 -9.67
CA ARG A 246 7.44 -11.22 -11.09
C ARG A 246 6.01 -11.67 -11.36
N VAL A 247 5.26 -10.86 -12.10
CA VAL A 247 3.85 -11.12 -12.41
C VAL A 247 3.74 -11.57 -13.86
N GLU A 248 3.58 -12.87 -14.07
CA GLU A 248 3.47 -13.49 -15.40
C GLU A 248 2.02 -13.72 -15.84
N ASN A 249 1.11 -13.94 -14.90
CA ASN A 249 -0.33 -14.02 -15.15
C ASN A 249 -0.99 -12.64 -15.29
N THR A 250 -2.24 -12.61 -15.74
CA THR A 250 -3.06 -11.39 -15.69
C THR A 250 -3.59 -11.14 -14.28
N ALA A 251 -3.64 -9.87 -13.84
CA ALA A 251 -4.22 -9.53 -12.55
C ALA A 251 -4.98 -8.19 -12.59
N GLU A 252 -5.98 -8.02 -11.73
CA GLU A 252 -6.64 -6.71 -11.50
C GLU A 252 -5.68 -5.74 -10.81
N HIS A 253 -4.95 -6.23 -9.82
CA HIS A 253 -4.04 -5.45 -8.99
C HIS A 253 -2.68 -6.16 -8.89
N PRO A 254 -1.83 -6.04 -9.93
CA PRO A 254 -0.57 -6.78 -10.02
C PRO A 254 0.54 -6.23 -9.11
N LEU A 255 0.49 -4.97 -8.67
CA LEU A 255 1.31 -4.45 -7.58
C LEU A 255 0.45 -3.40 -6.86
N SER A 256 0.01 -3.69 -5.64
CA SER A 256 -0.95 -2.83 -4.93
C SER A 256 -0.42 -2.34 -3.60
N PHE A 257 -0.30 -1.03 -3.47
CA PHE A 257 -0.36 -0.37 -2.17
C PHE A 257 -1.82 -0.11 -1.84
N ASN A 258 -2.38 -0.90 -0.93
CA ASN A 258 -3.78 -0.87 -0.61
C ASN A 258 -4.09 0.11 0.54
N THR A 259 -5.37 0.16 0.98
CA THR A 259 -5.83 0.97 2.11
C THR A 259 -4.88 0.84 3.30
N TYR A 260 -4.42 1.98 3.82
CA TYR A 260 -3.46 2.12 4.93
C TYR A 260 -2.07 1.51 4.70
N ALA A 261 -1.63 1.32 3.45
CA ALA A 261 -0.22 1.05 3.18
C ALA A 261 0.62 2.31 3.38
N VAL A 262 1.66 2.22 4.20
CA VAL A 262 2.50 3.36 4.57
C VAL A 262 3.98 2.98 4.52
N LYS A 263 4.82 3.89 3.99
CA LYS A 263 6.29 3.75 3.98
C LYS A 263 6.77 2.40 3.44
N SER A 264 6.04 1.84 2.48
CA SER A 264 6.31 0.51 1.93
C SER A 264 6.81 0.61 0.50
N VAL A 265 7.51 -0.43 0.04
CA VAL A 265 8.30 -0.38 -1.20
C VAL A 265 8.02 -1.60 -2.07
N TYR A 266 7.73 -1.40 -3.35
CA TYR A 266 7.94 -2.39 -4.40
C TYR A 266 9.26 -2.07 -5.09
N LYS A 267 10.18 -3.02 -5.14
CA LYS A 267 11.54 -2.83 -5.68
C LYS A 267 11.90 -3.90 -6.71
N ASP A 268 12.50 -3.52 -7.83
CA ASP A 268 13.01 -4.48 -8.84
C ASP A 268 11.92 -5.45 -9.34
N CYS A 269 10.68 -4.99 -9.52
CA CYS A 269 9.56 -5.85 -9.92
C CYS A 269 9.31 -5.77 -11.43
N GLU A 270 8.75 -6.84 -12.01
CA GLU A 270 8.40 -6.90 -13.42
C GLU A 270 6.98 -7.45 -13.63
N VAL A 271 6.18 -6.73 -14.42
CA VAL A 271 4.79 -7.10 -14.73
C VAL A 271 4.64 -7.30 -16.24
N PHE A 272 4.32 -8.53 -16.65
CA PHE A 272 4.36 -8.97 -18.04
C PHE A 272 3.07 -8.76 -18.83
N SER A 273 1.95 -8.59 -18.14
CA SER A 273 0.64 -8.54 -18.77
C SER A 273 -0.28 -7.58 -18.02
N TYR A 274 -0.97 -6.71 -18.77
CA TYR A 274 -1.90 -5.68 -18.27
C TYR A 274 -1.42 -4.99 -16.98
N PRO A 275 -0.23 -4.35 -17.01
CA PRO A 275 0.38 -3.78 -15.83
C PRO A 275 -0.46 -2.62 -15.26
N ILE A 276 -0.58 -2.58 -13.94
CA ILE A 276 -1.15 -1.45 -13.20
C ILE A 276 -0.29 -1.25 -11.94
N LEU A 277 0.21 -0.03 -11.75
CA LEU A 277 0.83 0.38 -10.48
C LEU A 277 -0.29 0.92 -9.60
N ASP A 278 -0.88 0.05 -8.78
CA ASP A 278 -2.10 0.35 -8.04
C ASP A 278 -1.81 1.05 -6.70
N GLN A 279 -2.43 2.20 -6.52
CA GLN A 279 -2.47 2.93 -5.26
C GLN A 279 -3.93 3.05 -4.82
N HIS A 280 -4.37 2.06 -4.04
CA HIS A 280 -5.76 1.90 -3.65
C HIS A 280 -6.17 2.89 -2.57
N SER A 281 -7.29 3.56 -2.76
CA SER A 281 -7.85 4.55 -1.84
C SER A 281 -7.93 4.09 -0.39
N GLY A 282 -7.83 5.05 0.54
CA GLY A 282 -7.94 4.84 1.99
C GLY A 282 -6.63 5.11 2.73
N ALA A 283 -6.18 6.37 2.69
CA ALA A 283 -5.00 6.89 3.39
C ALA A 283 -3.68 6.09 3.23
N ASN A 284 -3.46 5.40 2.10
CA ASN A 284 -2.11 4.97 1.73
C ASN A 284 -1.26 6.20 1.38
N HIS A 285 0.00 6.27 1.80
CA HIS A 285 0.86 7.43 1.54
C HIS A 285 2.34 7.12 1.77
N GLN A 286 3.22 7.97 1.23
CA GLN A 286 4.68 7.86 1.38
C GLN A 286 5.24 6.48 0.98
N ASN A 287 4.59 5.81 0.02
CA ASN A 287 5.04 4.53 -0.54
C ASN A 287 5.95 4.75 -1.75
N LEU A 288 6.72 3.73 -2.13
CA LEU A 288 7.70 3.81 -3.21
C LEU A 288 7.55 2.63 -4.20
N PHE A 289 7.31 2.93 -5.46
CA PHE A 289 7.63 2.02 -6.57
C PHE A 289 9.04 2.36 -7.06
N ASP A 290 9.97 1.40 -7.01
CA ASP A 290 11.39 1.62 -7.28
C ASP A 290 11.92 0.58 -8.28
N ASN A 291 12.45 1.04 -9.41
CA ASN A 291 13.00 0.17 -10.46
C ASN A 291 11.99 -0.89 -10.93
N ILE A 292 10.84 -0.44 -11.46
CA ILE A 292 9.78 -1.32 -11.93
C ILE A 292 9.80 -1.39 -13.46
N ARG A 293 9.66 -2.59 -14.01
CA ARG A 293 9.51 -2.81 -15.45
C ARG A 293 8.12 -3.32 -15.79
N VAL A 294 7.49 -2.73 -16.79
CA VAL A 294 6.12 -3.07 -17.19
C VAL A 294 6.03 -3.28 -18.68
N HIS A 295 5.28 -4.29 -19.11
CA HIS A 295 5.06 -4.62 -20.51
C HIS A 295 3.61 -4.31 -20.89
N LEU A 296 3.42 -3.28 -21.71
CA LEU A 296 2.08 -2.88 -22.16
C LEU A 296 1.52 -3.90 -23.17
N PRO A 297 0.19 -4.12 -23.19
CA PRO A 297 -0.46 -4.80 -24.31
C PRO A 297 -0.39 -3.92 -25.58
N PHE A 298 -0.93 -4.44 -26.69
CA PHE A 298 -1.22 -3.57 -27.84
C PHE A 298 -2.21 -2.48 -27.40
N LEU A 299 -1.90 -1.25 -27.76
CA LEU A 299 -2.68 -0.06 -27.46
C LEU A 299 -3.71 0.22 -28.55
N ASP A 300 -4.78 0.91 -28.15
CA ASP A 300 -5.76 1.45 -29.07
C ASP A 300 -5.18 2.61 -29.90
N GLU A 301 -5.92 3.08 -30.90
CA GLU A 301 -5.49 4.13 -31.83
C GLU A 301 -5.08 5.45 -31.14
N ASP A 302 -5.60 5.72 -29.94
CA ASP A 302 -5.28 6.93 -29.17
C ASP A 302 -3.98 6.81 -28.35
N LEU A 303 -3.27 5.67 -28.44
CA LEU A 303 -1.99 5.37 -27.78
C LEU A 303 -2.02 5.65 -26.28
N THR A 304 -3.12 5.33 -25.62
CA THR A 304 -3.31 5.59 -24.19
C THR A 304 -3.29 4.32 -23.38
N TYR A 305 -2.69 4.38 -22.19
CA TYR A 305 -2.74 3.28 -21.22
C TYR A 305 -2.88 3.77 -19.76
N PRO A 306 -3.78 3.20 -18.94
CA PRO A 306 -3.97 3.60 -17.54
C PRO A 306 -2.97 2.93 -16.59
N LEU A 307 -1.67 3.22 -16.76
CA LEU A 307 -0.61 2.57 -15.98
C LEU A 307 -0.71 2.84 -14.47
N PHE A 308 -1.07 4.07 -14.09
CA PHE A 308 -1.11 4.45 -12.69
C PHE A 308 -2.52 4.27 -12.17
N GLY A 309 -2.77 3.12 -11.55
CA GLY A 309 -4.09 2.74 -11.05
C GLY A 309 -4.45 3.42 -9.75
N GLY A 310 -5.76 3.47 -9.49
CA GLY A 310 -6.29 3.88 -8.19
C GLY A 310 -7.63 3.20 -7.92
N GLY A 311 -7.58 2.06 -7.22
CA GLY A 311 -8.78 1.36 -6.76
C GLY A 311 -9.49 2.03 -5.58
N GLY A 312 -10.56 1.39 -5.13
CA GLY A 312 -11.27 1.71 -3.89
C GLY A 312 -12.53 2.56 -4.02
N ALA A 313 -13.42 2.36 -3.05
CA ALA A 313 -14.71 3.03 -3.02
C ALA A 313 -14.58 4.54 -2.81
N SER A 314 -15.56 5.31 -3.30
CA SER A 314 -15.55 6.78 -3.22
C SER A 314 -15.42 7.33 -1.80
N TYR A 315 -15.96 6.64 -0.80
CA TYR A 315 -15.81 7.02 0.61
C TYR A 315 -14.38 6.86 1.17
N TRP A 316 -13.48 6.23 0.42
CA TRP A 316 -12.05 6.13 0.71
C TRP A 316 -11.17 6.99 -0.22
N LYS A 317 -11.75 7.74 -1.17
CA LYS A 317 -10.97 8.71 -1.96
C LYS A 317 -10.41 9.81 -1.04
N PRO A 318 -9.23 10.39 -1.33
CA PRO A 318 -8.46 10.30 -2.58
C PRO A 318 -7.73 8.97 -2.85
N SER A 319 -7.17 8.79 -4.05
CA SER A 319 -6.44 7.57 -4.44
C SER A 319 -5.22 7.30 -3.54
N HIS A 320 -4.50 8.34 -3.13
CA HIS A 320 -3.43 8.24 -2.12
C HIS A 320 -3.15 9.60 -1.47
N GLY A 321 -2.46 9.59 -0.33
CA GLY A 321 -1.93 10.78 0.34
C GLY A 321 -0.58 11.21 -0.22
N ARG A 322 -0.06 12.31 0.32
CA ARG A 322 1.14 13.00 -0.22
C ARG A 322 2.39 12.11 -0.28
N PHE A 323 3.25 12.44 -1.24
CA PHE A 323 4.63 11.95 -1.38
C PHE A 323 4.79 10.45 -1.70
N SER A 324 3.74 9.77 -2.15
CA SER A 324 3.94 8.51 -2.87
C SER A 324 4.82 8.76 -4.09
N THR A 325 5.84 7.91 -4.26
CA THR A 325 6.93 8.12 -5.19
C THR A 325 7.01 6.94 -6.16
N LEU A 326 7.20 7.26 -7.44
CA LEU A 326 7.49 6.34 -8.51
C LEU A 326 8.85 6.72 -9.07
N TYR A 327 9.81 5.83 -8.94
CA TYR A 327 11.21 6.06 -9.30
C TYR A 327 11.70 4.98 -10.26
N ASN A 328 12.29 5.41 -11.38
CA ASN A 328 12.85 4.52 -12.40
C ASN A 328 11.82 3.47 -12.89
N ILE A 329 10.77 3.92 -13.57
CA ILE A 329 9.75 3.03 -14.15
C ILE A 329 10.07 2.87 -15.64
N GLU A 330 10.39 1.64 -16.06
CA GLU A 330 10.63 1.27 -17.46
C GLU A 330 9.35 0.70 -18.09
N VAL A 331 8.90 1.32 -19.18
CA VAL A 331 7.69 0.95 -19.91
C VAL A 331 8.07 0.37 -21.27
N VAL A 332 7.81 -0.92 -21.45
CA VAL A 332 8.03 -1.64 -22.71
C VAL A 332 6.71 -1.68 -23.48
N THR A 333 6.69 -1.04 -24.64
CA THR A 333 5.56 -1.03 -25.58
C THR A 333 5.66 -2.23 -26.54
N ARG A 334 4.52 -2.81 -26.94
CA ARG A 334 4.50 -3.86 -27.98
C ARG A 334 4.54 -3.29 -29.38
N GLU A 335 4.11 -2.05 -29.54
CA GLU A 335 4.22 -1.27 -30.75
C GLU A 335 5.70 -1.12 -31.13
N GLU A 336 5.99 -1.18 -32.43
CA GLU A 336 7.33 -0.85 -32.91
C GLU A 336 7.70 0.58 -32.47
N PRO A 337 8.87 0.77 -31.83
CA PRO A 337 9.31 2.08 -31.38
C PRO A 337 9.34 3.08 -32.53
N HIS A 338 8.52 4.13 -32.43
CA HIS A 338 8.50 5.21 -33.42
C HIS A 338 8.47 6.56 -32.72
N ILE A 339 9.32 7.48 -33.15
CA ILE A 339 9.52 8.79 -32.47
C ILE A 339 8.25 9.66 -32.44
N ASN A 340 7.30 9.39 -33.34
CA ASN A 340 6.02 10.11 -33.40
C ASN A 340 4.88 9.44 -32.64
N ASN A 341 5.08 8.22 -32.11
CA ASN A 341 4.06 7.47 -31.38
C ASN A 341 4.18 7.75 -29.87
N ILE A 342 3.65 8.89 -29.45
CA ILE A 342 3.70 9.29 -28.04
C ILE A 342 2.64 8.52 -27.26
N VAL A 343 3.06 7.63 -26.38
CA VAL A 343 2.17 6.86 -25.49
C VAL A 343 1.78 7.71 -24.29
N THR A 344 0.48 7.88 -24.07
CA THR A 344 -0.05 8.61 -22.91
C THR A 344 -0.33 7.65 -21.76
N LEU A 345 0.42 7.79 -20.66
CA LEU A 345 0.20 7.04 -19.43
C LEU A 345 -0.71 7.83 -18.50
N LYS A 346 -1.92 7.31 -18.26
CA LYS A 346 -2.94 7.93 -17.41
C LYS A 346 -2.81 7.46 -15.96
N GLY A 347 -3.08 8.38 -15.06
CA GLY A 347 -3.11 8.20 -13.62
C GLY A 347 -4.26 8.91 -12.94
N PRO A 348 -4.31 8.86 -11.60
CA PRO A 348 -5.37 9.50 -10.83
C PRO A 348 -5.37 11.02 -11.03
N ARG A 349 -6.55 11.62 -10.85
CA ARG A 349 -6.75 13.08 -10.79
C ARG A 349 -6.87 13.61 -9.36
N ASP A 350 -6.77 12.71 -8.40
CA ASP A 350 -6.86 12.93 -6.96
C ASP A 350 -5.65 12.29 -6.22
N GLY A 351 -4.59 11.94 -6.95
CA GLY A 351 -3.33 11.47 -6.40
C GLY A 351 -2.42 12.63 -6.03
N VAL A 352 -2.53 13.10 -4.78
CA VAL A 352 -2.01 14.41 -4.40
C VAL A 352 -0.49 14.40 -4.18
N GLN A 353 0.21 15.37 -4.79
CA GLN A 353 1.64 15.63 -4.56
C GLN A 353 2.52 14.36 -4.65
N SER A 354 2.25 13.51 -5.65
CA SER A 354 3.10 12.39 -5.99
C SER A 354 4.44 12.86 -6.57
N ARG A 355 5.43 11.97 -6.57
CA ARG A 355 6.75 12.21 -7.19
C ARG A 355 6.98 11.17 -8.27
N LEU A 356 7.02 11.56 -9.53
CA LEU A 356 7.29 10.68 -10.67
C LEU A 356 8.65 11.06 -11.25
N ILE A 357 9.65 10.23 -11.03
CA ILE A 357 11.04 10.53 -11.37
C ILE A 357 11.61 9.40 -12.23
N GLY A 358 12.08 9.72 -13.43
CA GLY A 358 12.71 8.73 -14.29
C GLY A 358 11.71 7.74 -14.86
N ILE A 359 10.58 8.22 -15.39
CA ILE A 359 9.63 7.37 -16.13
C ILE A 359 10.10 7.33 -17.58
N HIS A 360 10.49 6.17 -18.08
CA HIS A 360 11.09 5.99 -19.41
C HIS A 360 10.57 4.72 -20.08
N GLY A 361 10.82 4.56 -21.37
CA GLY A 361 10.32 3.42 -22.11
C GLY A 361 10.86 3.31 -23.52
N THR A 362 10.42 2.27 -24.23
CA THR A 362 10.81 2.03 -25.63
C THR A 362 10.21 3.04 -26.60
N SER A 363 9.08 3.66 -26.26
CA SER A 363 8.43 4.73 -27.02
C SER A 363 8.39 6.03 -26.20
N PRO A 364 8.33 7.22 -26.83
CA PRO A 364 8.14 8.47 -26.11
C PRO A 364 6.86 8.47 -25.26
N LEU A 365 6.95 8.93 -24.02
CA LEU A 365 5.88 8.91 -23.03
C LEU A 365 5.38 10.32 -22.71
N LYS A 366 4.07 10.43 -22.53
CA LYS A 366 3.40 11.58 -21.92
C LYS A 366 2.67 11.11 -20.67
N ILE A 367 2.85 11.81 -19.54
CA ILE A 367 2.23 11.42 -18.27
C ILE A 367 1.05 12.33 -17.96
N GLN A 368 -0.07 11.74 -17.55
CA GLN A 368 -1.22 12.43 -16.95
C GLN A 368 -1.41 11.95 -15.52
N TYR A 369 -1.02 12.76 -14.54
CA TYR A 369 -1.12 12.43 -13.11
C TYR A 369 -1.34 13.72 -12.32
N GLY A 370 -2.24 13.71 -11.34
CA GLY A 370 -2.41 14.86 -10.47
C GLY A 370 -3.33 14.63 -9.26
N PRO A 371 -3.53 15.67 -8.45
CA PRO A 371 -3.03 17.04 -8.66
C PRO A 371 -1.57 17.23 -8.19
N ASP A 372 -0.93 18.27 -8.74
CA ASP A 372 0.37 18.81 -8.31
C ASP A 372 1.49 17.75 -8.20
N ALA A 373 1.48 16.77 -9.12
CA ALA A 373 2.53 15.77 -9.23
C ALA A 373 3.86 16.44 -9.61
N HIS A 374 4.90 16.16 -8.85
CA HIS A 374 6.26 16.54 -9.20
C HIS A 374 6.80 15.54 -10.22
N MET A 375 7.13 16.01 -11.43
CA MET A 375 7.64 15.18 -12.51
C MET A 375 9.06 15.61 -12.89
N GLU A 376 9.99 14.66 -12.88
CA GLU A 376 11.39 14.88 -13.26
C GLU A 376 11.89 13.72 -14.13
N GLN A 377 12.82 13.98 -15.04
CA GLN A 377 13.46 12.93 -15.87
C GLN A 377 12.45 12.06 -16.65
N ILE A 378 11.35 12.63 -17.13
CA ILE A 378 10.41 11.91 -18.02
C ILE A 378 11.09 11.64 -19.37
N ASN A 379 10.93 10.43 -19.90
CA ASN A 379 11.66 9.89 -21.05
C ASN A 379 13.18 9.78 -20.85
N GLN A 380 13.64 9.76 -19.60
CA GLN A 380 15.06 9.65 -19.27
C GLN A 380 15.26 8.65 -18.15
N LYS A 381 16.26 7.78 -18.31
CA LYS A 381 16.66 6.89 -17.22
C LYS A 381 17.38 7.71 -16.13
N PRO A 382 17.00 7.59 -14.85
CA PRO A 382 17.67 8.31 -13.78
C PRO A 382 19.10 7.79 -13.59
N ARG A 383 19.97 8.63 -12.99
CA ARG A 383 21.39 8.29 -12.77
C ARG A 383 21.58 7.07 -11.87
N TYR A 384 20.79 6.98 -10.81
CA TYR A 384 20.76 5.83 -9.92
C TYR A 384 19.56 4.96 -10.29
N THR A 385 19.73 3.65 -10.28
CA THR A 385 18.66 2.73 -10.67
C THR A 385 17.63 2.53 -9.56
N SER A 386 18.00 2.75 -8.30
CA SER A 386 17.12 2.58 -7.15
C SER A 386 17.32 3.72 -6.15
N LEU A 387 16.21 4.35 -5.75
CA LEU A 387 16.19 5.33 -4.67
C LEU A 387 16.34 4.66 -3.31
N TYR A 388 15.76 3.47 -3.13
CA TYR A 388 15.90 2.66 -1.92
C TYR A 388 17.36 2.33 -1.63
N ASP A 389 18.09 1.80 -2.63
CA ASP A 389 19.50 1.40 -2.49
C ASP A 389 20.40 2.61 -2.22
N LEU A 390 20.10 3.76 -2.86
CA LEU A 390 20.81 5.01 -2.60
C LEU A 390 20.66 5.44 -1.13
N GLN A 391 19.42 5.48 -0.62
CA GLN A 391 19.14 5.87 0.77
C GLN A 391 19.65 4.84 1.79
N LEU A 392 19.63 3.55 1.46
CA LEU A 392 20.22 2.51 2.30
C LEU A 392 21.73 2.73 2.44
N LYS A 393 22.42 2.97 1.32
CA LYS A 393 23.85 3.25 1.30
C LYS A 393 24.21 4.52 2.10
N GLU A 394 23.37 5.55 2.04
CA GLU A 394 23.59 6.77 2.83
C GLU A 394 23.43 6.55 4.33
N ARG A 395 22.49 5.69 4.75
CA ARG A 395 22.27 5.36 6.17
C ARG A 395 23.32 4.43 6.78
N GLN A 396 24.04 3.68 5.93
CA GLN A 396 25.09 2.75 6.36
C GLN A 396 26.48 3.40 6.43
N LYS A 397 26.61 4.66 5.99
CA LYS A 397 27.81 5.49 6.23
C LYS A 397 27.73 6.08 7.63
#